data_AF-A0A7S4VLL4-F1
#
_entry.id   AF-A0A7S4VLL4-F1
#
_cell.length_a   1.000
_cell.length_b   1.000
_cell.length_c   1.000
_cell.angle_alpha   90.00
_cell.angle_beta   90.00
_cell.angle_gamma   90.00
#
_symmetry.space_group_name_H-M   'P 1'
#
loop_
_entity.id
_entity.type
_entity.pdbx_description
1 polymer ?
#
loop_
_entity_poly.entity_id
_entity_poly.type
_entity_poly.pdbx_seq_one_letter_code
_entity_poly.pdbx_strand_id
1 'polypeptide(L)'
;FLESQARGHARGQAMEVATVAAFAVAAPLTISGYAHIKDCLRASSQRVGESPKLFKDAFADPSQQLKVLDAQSGTLGGHAALSVDGKPAGSYLVFNGEILLVGDDPGHLKAVAAMGGAKVTSQAETVSIEAWEAPREMRLQFSSEQEAVVWAKALREAAKLPQYPSRLDMLIEHIHMQDIHKKDLQTRVEKMAEDHEMMERQLEGDEFKSQVAALQERLREATTTIEDHRLRADAAEGSLQELQKQTEQQGAATTQGPRLQRSDVGGLYYVDIADPKQRANHPGVAYRLSMDLEDKHDDLAAWGTLVTGVDRGNGWVQVGERFLPKAVGGRQVLMPQSPQGGSFEEQLAGVRAALQGALERREEAEERHRLAERQVQDLKEAVSRTGLAGGHQELLKALEAAEASTEGASRELVELLEAAEVRRLEIEDHAGMLEERLERLELGKSAPVGQPAEQERSADLSADSAENEDLHRAVAEAEARRVQLEERAGVLEELVLRLERGAQVDKAALTARIAELEAECLRKDADVERHLTCLEEEKRTQRGQLVASHEAVCAEKERQIHELATQLAQQQQQQPLDEDW
;
A
#
# COMPACT_ATOMS: atom_id res chain seq x y z
N PHE A 1 32.45 42.43 50.42
CA PHE A 1 32.82 41.56 49.28
C PHE A 1 32.77 40.08 49.68
N LEU A 2 33.51 39.65 50.71
CA LEU A 2 33.49 38.26 51.20
C LEU A 2 32.10 37.78 51.70
N GLU A 3 31.31 38.63 52.37
CA GLU A 3 29.92 38.30 52.73
C GLU A 3 28.97 38.18 51.52
N SER A 4 29.28 38.86 50.41
CA SER A 4 28.49 38.76 49.17
C SER A 4 28.77 37.44 48.46
N GLN A 5 30.04 36.97 48.47
CA GLN A 5 30.39 35.65 47.98
C GLN A 5 29.81 34.51 48.84
N ALA A 6 29.79 34.66 50.17
CA ALA A 6 29.19 33.66 51.06
C ALA A 6 27.67 33.50 50.84
N ARG A 7 26.95 34.61 50.61
CA ARG A 7 25.51 34.58 50.29
C ARG A 7 25.23 34.04 48.89
N GLY A 8 26.14 34.23 47.95
CA GLY A 8 26.08 33.63 46.60
C GLY A 8 26.25 32.11 46.62
N HIS A 9 27.21 31.59 47.40
CA HIS A 9 27.41 30.15 47.57
C HIS A 9 26.26 29.45 48.31
N ALA A 10 25.69 30.08 49.34
CA ALA A 10 24.55 29.51 50.05
C ALA A 10 23.27 29.44 49.19
N ARG A 11 23.06 30.41 48.28
CA ARG A 11 21.96 30.37 47.29
C ARG A 11 22.18 29.33 46.20
N GLY A 12 23.43 29.14 45.75
CA GLY A 12 23.78 28.08 44.79
C GLY A 12 23.51 26.68 45.34
N GLN A 13 23.95 26.41 46.58
CA GLN A 13 23.73 25.12 47.24
C GLN A 13 22.25 24.85 47.56
N ALA A 14 21.48 25.86 47.95
CA ALA A 14 20.04 25.70 48.17
C ALA A 14 19.27 25.40 46.87
N MET A 15 19.73 25.95 45.73
CA MET A 15 19.13 25.71 44.41
C MET A 15 19.54 24.34 43.83
N GLU A 16 20.77 23.89 44.06
CA GLU A 16 21.21 22.52 43.75
C GLU A 16 20.45 21.47 44.57
N VAL A 17 20.27 21.67 45.88
CA VAL A 17 19.51 20.74 46.73
C VAL A 17 18.04 20.69 46.33
N ALA A 18 17.43 21.82 45.96
CA ALA A 18 16.06 21.87 45.47
C ALA A 18 15.90 21.21 44.08
N THR A 19 16.92 21.30 43.23
CA THR A 19 16.93 20.69 41.88
C THR A 19 17.19 19.18 41.97
N VAL A 20 18.06 18.74 42.87
CA VAL A 20 18.31 17.32 43.17
C VAL A 20 17.08 16.68 43.86
N ALA A 21 16.40 17.40 44.76
CA ALA A 21 15.15 16.93 45.36
C ALA A 21 13.99 16.87 44.34
N ALA A 22 13.90 17.83 43.41
CA ALA A 22 12.94 17.79 42.31
C ALA A 22 13.23 16.63 41.34
N PHE A 23 14.50 16.33 41.06
CA PHE A 23 14.90 15.17 40.25
C PHE A 23 14.67 13.83 40.96
N ALA A 24 14.86 13.76 42.29
CA ALA A 24 14.62 12.55 43.08
C ALA A 24 13.13 12.16 43.17
N VAL A 25 12.21 13.12 43.01
CA VAL A 25 10.76 12.88 42.98
C VAL A 25 10.22 12.73 41.55
N ALA A 26 10.83 13.41 40.56
CA ALA A 26 10.41 13.34 39.16
C ALA A 26 10.91 12.08 38.43
N ALA A 27 12.13 11.61 38.71
CA ALA A 27 12.71 10.45 38.04
C ALA A 27 11.93 9.13 38.26
N PRO A 28 11.41 8.80 39.46
CA PRO A 28 10.57 7.61 39.65
C PRO A 28 9.27 7.65 38.84
N LEU A 29 8.70 8.85 38.61
CA LEU A 29 7.43 9.02 37.89
C LEU A 29 7.60 8.89 36.36
N THR A 30 8.71 9.36 35.78
CA THR A 30 9.03 9.13 34.35
C THR A 30 9.50 7.70 34.07
N ILE A 31 10.12 7.02 35.04
CA ILE A 31 10.61 5.65 34.89
C ILE A 31 9.46 4.62 35.01
N SER A 32 8.41 4.91 35.80
CA SER A 32 7.28 4.02 36.03
C SER A 32 6.36 3.83 34.82
N GLY A 33 6.22 4.85 33.97
CA GLY A 33 5.52 4.71 32.68
C GLY A 33 6.27 3.81 31.68
N TYR A 34 7.59 3.65 31.82
CA TYR A 34 8.44 3.04 30.80
C TYR A 34 8.42 1.50 30.79
N ALA A 35 8.27 0.86 31.96
CA ALA A 35 8.20 -0.60 32.05
C ALA A 35 6.92 -1.15 31.38
N HIS A 36 5.80 -0.45 31.54
CA HIS A 36 4.54 -0.77 30.85
C HIS A 36 4.64 -0.51 29.34
N ILE A 37 5.30 0.57 28.92
CA ILE A 37 5.55 0.87 27.50
C ILE A 37 6.42 -0.22 26.85
N LYS A 38 7.41 -0.82 27.53
CA LYS A 38 8.25 -1.87 26.94
C LYS A 38 7.48 -3.17 26.64
N ASP A 39 6.64 -3.64 27.56
CA ASP A 39 5.85 -4.85 27.35
C ASP A 39 4.68 -4.59 26.39
N CYS A 40 4.10 -3.39 26.40
CA CYS A 40 3.15 -2.95 25.37
C CYS A 40 3.80 -2.79 24.00
N LEU A 41 5.01 -2.22 23.89
CA LEU A 41 5.75 -2.11 22.62
C LEU A 41 6.18 -3.47 22.10
N ARG A 42 6.48 -4.45 22.96
CA ARG A 42 6.76 -5.83 22.57
C ARG A 42 5.51 -6.57 22.11
N ALA A 43 4.37 -6.37 22.78
CA ALA A 43 3.07 -6.90 22.36
C ALA A 43 2.51 -6.19 21.11
N SER A 44 2.86 -4.92 20.91
CA SER A 44 2.57 -4.14 19.70
C SER A 44 3.54 -4.50 18.58
N SER A 45 4.84 -4.75 18.81
CA SER A 45 5.76 -5.17 17.76
C SER A 45 5.42 -6.55 17.21
N GLN A 46 4.84 -7.43 18.04
CA GLN A 46 4.25 -8.70 17.60
C GLN A 46 2.97 -8.52 16.76
N ARG A 47 2.27 -7.39 16.90
CA ARG A 47 1.10 -7.00 16.07
C ARG A 47 1.47 -6.09 14.88
N VAL A 48 2.62 -5.43 14.91
CA VAL A 48 3.14 -4.54 13.84
C VAL A 48 3.64 -5.33 12.63
N GLY A 49 3.78 -6.65 12.76
CA GLY A 49 3.81 -7.53 11.58
C GLY A 49 2.52 -7.50 10.75
N GLU A 50 1.43 -6.89 11.24
CA GLU A 50 0.10 -6.96 10.61
C GLU A 50 -0.54 -5.58 10.28
N SER A 51 0.07 -4.42 10.58
CA SER A 51 -0.45 -3.13 10.06
C SER A 51 0.51 -1.92 10.22
N PRO A 52 0.79 -1.16 9.13
CA PRO A 52 1.60 0.09 9.15
C PRO A 52 0.97 1.27 9.92
N LYS A 53 -0.33 1.23 10.21
CA LYS A 53 -1.10 2.35 10.77
C LYS A 53 -0.66 2.74 12.19
N LEU A 54 -0.34 1.74 13.02
CA LEU A 54 0.10 1.94 14.41
C LEU A 54 1.48 2.60 14.53
N PHE A 55 2.34 2.44 13.53
CA PHE A 55 3.68 3.02 13.53
C PHE A 55 3.62 4.54 13.29
N LYS A 56 2.74 5.03 12.42
CA LYS A 56 2.57 6.47 12.17
C LYS A 56 1.92 7.20 13.35
N ASP A 57 0.89 6.60 13.96
CA ASP A 57 0.14 7.23 15.05
C ASP A 57 0.97 7.32 16.36
N ALA A 58 1.88 6.37 16.59
CA ALA A 58 2.77 6.37 17.77
C ALA A 58 3.79 7.53 17.79
N PHE A 59 4.13 8.09 16.63
CA PHE A 59 5.07 9.21 16.52
C PHE A 59 4.39 10.57 16.29
N ALA A 60 3.09 10.60 15.96
CA ALA A 60 2.35 11.82 15.67
C ALA A 60 1.86 12.54 16.94
N ASP A 61 1.38 11.81 17.95
CA ASP A 61 0.94 12.40 19.24
C ASP A 61 1.18 11.45 20.43
N PRO A 62 2.42 11.39 20.95
CA PRO A 62 2.79 10.53 22.09
C PRO A 62 1.95 10.79 23.35
N SER A 63 1.36 11.98 23.47
CA SER A 63 0.58 12.39 24.64
C SER A 63 -0.80 11.75 24.71
N GLN A 64 -1.41 11.42 23.55
CA GLN A 64 -2.69 10.72 23.51
C GLN A 64 -2.54 9.22 23.77
N GLN A 65 -1.48 8.58 23.27
CA GLN A 65 -1.21 7.17 23.59
C GLN A 65 -0.88 6.98 25.07
N LEU A 66 -0.17 7.93 25.71
CA LEU A 66 0.03 7.92 27.16
C LEU A 66 -1.30 7.98 27.93
N LYS A 67 -2.27 8.81 27.49
CA LYS A 67 -3.62 8.88 28.12
C LYS A 67 -4.43 7.60 27.94
N VAL A 68 -4.31 6.93 26.80
CA VAL A 68 -4.99 5.64 26.53
C VAL A 68 -4.35 4.51 27.34
N LEU A 69 -3.03 4.52 27.52
CA LEU A 69 -2.31 3.55 28.34
C LEU A 69 -2.60 3.75 29.84
N ASP A 70 -2.69 4.99 30.31
CA ASP A 70 -3.06 5.34 31.70
C ASP A 70 -4.48 4.82 32.05
N ALA A 71 -5.37 4.75 31.06
CA ALA A 71 -6.72 4.19 31.20
C ALA A 71 -6.75 2.64 31.21
N GLN A 72 -5.69 1.96 30.74
CA GLN A 72 -5.62 0.50 30.64
C GLN A 72 -4.83 -0.16 31.78
N SER A 73 -3.84 0.53 32.35
CA SER A 73 -3.19 0.13 33.60
C SER A 73 -4.10 0.49 34.77
N GLY A 74 -5.01 -0.42 35.13
CA GLY A 74 -5.99 -0.23 36.20
C GLY A 74 -5.33 0.26 37.49
N THR A 75 -5.42 1.57 37.75
CA THR A 75 -4.96 2.19 38.98
C THR A 75 -5.83 1.69 40.12
N LEU A 76 -5.22 1.02 41.10
CA LEU A 76 -5.92 0.58 42.30
C LEU A 76 -6.02 1.77 43.24
N GLY A 77 -7.21 2.34 43.38
CA GLY A 77 -7.53 3.42 44.31
C GLY A 77 -8.46 2.91 45.41
N GLY A 78 -8.21 3.30 46.66
CA GLY A 78 -9.06 2.89 47.78
C GLY A 78 -8.75 3.61 49.08
N HIS A 79 -9.66 3.45 50.05
CA HIS A 79 -9.45 3.93 51.42
C HIS A 79 -8.89 2.81 52.29
N ALA A 80 -7.74 3.06 52.91
CA ALA A 80 -7.21 2.17 53.95
C ALA A 80 -6.46 2.98 55.00
N ALA A 81 -6.53 2.54 56.25
CA ALA A 81 -5.73 3.14 57.31
C ALA A 81 -4.27 2.70 57.10
N LEU A 82 -3.42 3.63 56.67
CA LEU A 82 -1.99 3.37 56.55
C LEU A 82 -1.28 3.76 57.84
N SER A 83 -0.48 2.83 58.37
CA SER A 83 0.55 3.14 59.34
C SER A 83 1.94 2.84 58.79
N VAL A 84 2.84 3.80 58.96
CA VAL A 84 4.25 3.72 58.60
C VAL A 84 5.06 3.77 59.89
N ASP A 85 5.82 2.72 60.20
CA ASP A 85 6.53 2.57 61.48
C ASP A 85 5.62 2.81 62.71
N GLY A 86 4.36 2.35 62.62
CA GLY A 86 3.35 2.49 63.67
C GLY A 86 2.73 3.89 63.79
N LYS A 87 3.06 4.85 62.91
CA LYS A 87 2.43 6.18 62.86
C LYS A 87 1.41 6.26 61.72
N PRO A 88 0.21 6.82 61.94
CA PRO A 88 -0.76 7.01 60.87
C PRO A 88 -0.21 7.97 59.82
N ALA A 89 -0.33 7.62 58.53
CA ALA A 89 0.31 8.34 57.42
C ALA A 89 -0.65 8.77 56.29
N GLY A 90 -1.93 8.44 56.40
CA GLY A 90 -2.98 8.83 55.46
C GLY A 90 -4.12 7.82 55.42
N SER A 91 -5.18 8.15 54.68
CA SER A 91 -6.39 7.32 54.58
C SER A 91 -6.82 6.97 53.15
N TYR A 92 -6.23 7.61 52.15
CA TYR A 92 -6.48 7.35 50.73
C TYR A 92 -5.20 6.90 50.04
N LEU A 93 -5.32 5.85 49.23
CA LEU A 93 -4.20 5.15 48.60
C LEU A 93 -4.46 5.04 47.12
N VAL A 94 -3.42 5.27 46.32
CA VAL A 94 -3.42 4.94 44.89
C VAL A 94 -2.16 4.16 44.58
N PHE A 95 -2.33 3.05 43.88
CA PHE A 95 -1.24 2.22 43.40
C PHE A 95 -1.31 2.14 41.87
N ASN A 96 -0.25 2.63 41.24
CA ASN A 96 -0.13 2.69 39.78
C ASN A 96 0.64 1.47 39.19
N GLY A 97 0.80 0.41 39.97
CA GLY A 97 1.57 -0.78 39.56
C GLY A 97 3.02 -0.79 40.04
N GLU A 98 3.60 0.36 40.43
CA GLU A 98 5.00 0.40 40.90
C GLU A 98 5.20 1.23 42.17
N ILE A 99 4.48 2.35 42.29
CA ILE A 99 4.61 3.32 43.38
C ILE A 99 3.30 3.33 44.17
N LEU A 100 3.42 3.24 45.50
CA LEU A 100 2.31 3.47 46.41
C LEU A 100 2.25 4.96 46.77
N LEU A 101 1.17 5.61 46.37
CA LEU A 101 0.83 6.99 46.66
C LEU A 101 -0.18 7.04 47.81
N VAL A 102 0.01 7.95 48.76
CA VAL A 102 -0.80 8.06 49.98
C VAL A 102 -1.15 9.52 50.23
N GLY A 103 -2.40 9.81 50.57
CA GLY A 103 -2.85 11.12 51.04
C GLY A 103 -4.06 11.03 51.95
N ASP A 104 -4.50 12.18 52.49
CA ASP A 104 -5.77 12.29 53.21
C ASP A 104 -6.95 12.47 52.25
N ASP A 105 -6.69 12.94 51.03
CA ASP A 105 -7.66 13.13 49.97
C ASP A 105 -7.09 12.72 48.59
N PRO A 106 -7.93 12.39 47.60
CA PRO A 106 -7.49 11.95 46.28
C PRO A 106 -6.68 12.99 45.50
N GLY A 107 -6.78 14.28 45.85
CA GLY A 107 -6.09 15.38 45.18
C GLY A 107 -4.68 15.66 45.71
N HIS A 108 -4.31 15.14 46.89
CA HIS A 108 -3.04 15.41 47.54
C HIS A 108 -2.30 14.13 47.95
N LEU A 109 -1.89 13.36 46.94
CA LEU A 109 -1.16 12.12 47.15
C LEU A 109 0.36 12.34 47.14
N LYS A 110 1.07 11.70 48.06
CA LYS A 110 2.53 11.68 48.15
C LYS A 110 3.04 10.27 47.92
N ALA A 111 4.14 10.12 47.17
CA ALA A 111 4.82 8.84 47.03
C ALA A 111 5.43 8.44 48.36
N VAL A 112 5.05 7.27 48.87
CA VAL A 112 5.53 6.76 50.17
C VAL A 112 6.44 5.54 50.00
N ALA A 113 6.22 4.73 48.96
CA ALA A 113 7.02 3.53 48.74
C ALA A 113 7.12 3.15 47.25
N ALA A 114 8.31 2.74 46.83
CA ALA A 114 8.52 1.97 45.60
C ALA A 114 8.45 0.47 45.94
N MET A 115 7.66 -0.30 45.18
CA MET A 115 7.35 -1.69 45.52
C MET A 115 8.36 -2.70 45.00
N GLY A 116 9.27 -2.31 44.11
CA GLY A 116 10.26 -3.22 43.50
C GLY A 116 11.15 -3.89 44.55
N GLY A 117 11.11 -5.21 44.62
CA GLY A 117 11.86 -6.00 45.61
C GLY A 117 11.32 -5.95 47.05
N ALA A 118 10.16 -5.33 47.31
CA ALA A 118 9.55 -5.30 48.63
C ALA A 118 8.90 -6.65 48.99
N LYS A 119 8.97 -7.07 50.26
CA LYS A 119 8.28 -8.28 50.72
C LYS A 119 6.88 -7.93 51.19
N VAL A 120 5.86 -8.50 50.52
CA VAL A 120 4.45 -8.22 50.80
C VAL A 120 3.78 -9.45 51.44
N THR A 121 3.20 -9.27 52.62
CA THR A 121 2.43 -10.29 53.35
C THR A 121 1.02 -9.77 53.65
N SER A 122 0.04 -10.67 53.73
CA SER A 122 -1.36 -10.32 54.03
C SER A 122 -1.88 -11.21 55.14
N GLN A 123 -2.51 -10.62 56.15
CA GLN A 123 -3.14 -11.30 57.28
C GLN A 123 -4.48 -10.62 57.60
N ALA A 124 -5.59 -11.33 57.36
CA ALA A 124 -6.95 -10.80 57.50
C ALA A 124 -7.14 -9.47 56.74
N GLU A 125 -7.55 -8.41 57.42
CA GLU A 125 -7.77 -7.06 56.86
C GLU A 125 -6.48 -6.24 56.74
N THR A 126 -5.31 -6.81 57.08
CA THR A 126 -4.03 -6.10 57.10
C THR A 126 -3.06 -6.60 56.03
N VAL A 127 -2.48 -5.69 55.26
CA VAL A 127 -1.37 -5.95 54.33
C VAL A 127 -0.10 -5.30 54.88
N SER A 128 0.95 -6.09 55.07
CA SER A 128 2.25 -5.64 55.58
C SER A 128 3.30 -5.67 54.47
N ILE A 129 3.94 -4.53 54.22
CA ILE A 129 4.97 -4.32 53.20
C ILE A 129 6.29 -4.01 53.90
N GLU A 130 7.30 -4.83 53.67
CA GLU A 130 8.67 -4.65 54.16
C GLU A 130 9.53 -4.21 52.96
N ALA A 131 9.83 -2.90 52.90
CA ALA A 131 10.66 -2.30 51.85
C ALA A 131 12.15 -2.42 52.20
N TRP A 132 13.02 -2.48 51.20
CA TRP A 132 14.44 -2.76 51.38
C TRP A 132 15.18 -1.65 52.16
N GLU A 133 14.81 -0.38 51.99
CA GLU A 133 15.44 0.74 52.73
C GLU A 133 14.40 1.74 53.26
N ALA A 134 14.07 1.58 54.55
CA ALA A 134 13.26 2.43 55.46
C ALA A 134 11.96 3.07 54.90
N PRO A 135 10.77 2.72 55.42
CA PRO A 135 10.45 2.30 56.79
C PRO A 135 10.36 0.77 56.98
N ARG A 136 10.54 0.30 58.23
CA ARG A 136 10.78 -1.13 58.54
C ARG A 136 9.54 -2.01 58.42
N GLU A 137 8.35 -1.42 58.42
CA GLU A 137 7.10 -2.12 58.19
C GLU A 137 6.02 -1.09 57.83
N MET A 138 5.38 -1.24 56.67
CA MET A 138 4.16 -0.50 56.32
C MET A 138 2.96 -1.43 56.48
N ARG A 139 1.98 -1.04 57.31
CA ARG A 139 0.72 -1.78 57.46
C ARG A 139 -0.44 -1.00 56.88
N LEU A 140 -1.14 -1.62 55.95
CA LEU A 140 -2.38 -1.16 55.36
C LEU A 140 -3.54 -1.94 55.98
N GLN A 141 -4.50 -1.27 56.60
CA GLN A 141 -5.71 -1.91 57.12
C GLN A 141 -6.93 -1.51 56.28
N PHE A 142 -7.57 -2.50 55.67
CA PHE A 142 -8.70 -2.35 54.74
C PHE A 142 -10.04 -2.56 55.45
N SER A 143 -11.11 -2.17 54.77
CA SER A 143 -12.48 -2.32 55.27
C SER A 143 -13.00 -3.76 55.23
N SER A 144 -12.35 -4.63 54.44
CA SER A 144 -12.68 -6.04 54.30
C SER A 144 -11.48 -6.91 53.93
N GLU A 145 -11.53 -8.19 54.28
CA GLU A 145 -10.51 -9.18 53.92
C GLU A 145 -10.38 -9.36 52.39
N GLN A 146 -11.50 -9.28 51.65
CA GLN A 146 -11.51 -9.41 50.19
C GLN A 146 -10.71 -8.29 49.50
N GLU A 147 -10.86 -7.05 49.97
CA GLU A 147 -10.11 -5.90 49.49
C GLU A 147 -8.61 -6.06 49.78
N ALA A 148 -8.24 -6.49 50.98
CA ALA A 148 -6.86 -6.79 51.36
C ALA A 148 -6.22 -7.84 50.45
N VAL A 149 -6.97 -8.89 50.03
CA VAL A 149 -6.48 -9.93 49.12
C VAL A 149 -6.20 -9.37 47.71
N VAL A 150 -7.05 -8.49 47.18
CA VAL A 150 -6.84 -7.85 45.86
C VAL A 150 -5.57 -7.00 45.88
N TRP A 151 -5.43 -6.16 46.91
CA TRP A 151 -4.25 -5.31 47.09
C TRP A 151 -2.97 -6.13 47.29
N ALA A 152 -3.01 -7.17 48.11
CA ALA A 152 -1.86 -8.04 48.34
C ALA A 152 -1.40 -8.75 47.05
N LYS A 153 -2.33 -9.15 46.17
CA LYS A 153 -2.00 -9.74 44.88
C LYS A 153 -1.28 -8.73 43.97
N ALA A 154 -1.83 -7.52 43.83
CA ALA A 154 -1.24 -6.48 43.00
C ALA A 154 0.17 -6.08 43.47
N LEU A 155 0.32 -5.87 44.78
CA LEU A 155 1.60 -5.50 45.39
C LEU A 155 2.65 -6.63 45.27
N ARG A 156 2.25 -7.91 45.36
CA ARG A 156 3.15 -9.05 45.14
C ARG A 156 3.64 -9.15 43.70
N GLU A 157 2.79 -8.89 42.72
CA GLU A 157 3.21 -8.90 41.31
C GLU A 157 4.24 -7.78 41.05
N ALA A 158 3.99 -6.58 41.58
CA ALA A 158 4.93 -5.47 41.46
C ALA A 158 6.26 -5.73 42.18
N ALA A 159 6.23 -6.43 43.31
CA ALA A 159 7.44 -6.82 44.04
C ALA A 159 8.38 -7.76 43.25
N LYS A 160 7.85 -8.51 42.26
CA LYS A 160 8.68 -9.38 41.39
C LYS A 160 9.56 -8.58 40.43
N LEU A 161 9.31 -7.29 40.26
CA LEU A 161 10.09 -6.45 39.36
C LEU A 161 11.54 -6.33 39.87
N PRO A 162 12.53 -6.37 38.96
CA PRO A 162 13.95 -6.30 39.33
C PRO A 162 14.26 -5.00 40.09
N GLN A 163 15.24 -5.06 40.99
CA GLN A 163 15.56 -3.98 41.92
C GLN A 163 15.90 -2.67 41.19
N TYR A 164 15.67 -1.55 41.86
CA TYR A 164 15.87 -0.20 41.33
C TYR A 164 17.27 0.03 40.71
N PRO A 165 18.40 -0.47 41.27
CA PRO A 165 19.71 -0.31 40.64
C PRO A 165 19.78 -0.98 39.25
N SER A 166 19.31 -2.23 39.14
CA SER A 166 19.30 -2.96 37.87
C SER A 166 18.33 -2.37 36.82
N ARG A 167 17.30 -1.64 37.24
CA ARG A 167 16.39 -0.94 36.33
C ARG A 167 17.01 0.33 35.76
N LEU A 168 17.76 1.07 36.58
CA LEU A 168 18.49 2.24 36.11
C LEU A 168 19.51 1.85 35.05
N ASP A 169 20.24 0.75 35.26
CA ASP A 169 21.21 0.22 34.29
C ASP A 169 20.53 -0.20 32.98
N MET A 170 19.39 -0.89 33.04
CA MET A 170 18.61 -1.23 31.84
C MET A 170 18.09 0.01 31.09
N LEU A 171 17.70 1.05 31.82
CA LEU A 171 17.22 2.30 31.21
C LEU A 171 18.37 3.05 30.54
N ILE A 172 19.53 3.11 31.20
CA ILE A 172 20.75 3.71 30.64
C ILE A 172 21.18 2.95 29.38
N GLU A 173 21.16 1.62 29.41
CA GLU A 173 21.47 0.79 28.24
C GLU A 173 20.46 1.03 27.10
N HIS A 174 19.17 1.15 27.41
CA HIS A 174 18.16 1.44 26.40
C HIS A 174 18.32 2.84 25.79
N ILE A 175 18.56 3.88 26.61
CA ILE A 175 18.82 5.24 26.12
C ILE A 175 20.06 5.24 25.23
N HIS A 176 21.11 4.51 25.62
CA HIS A 176 22.32 4.37 24.81
C HIS A 176 22.04 3.71 23.45
N MET A 177 21.20 2.66 23.42
CA MET A 177 20.77 2.01 22.17
C MET A 177 19.95 2.94 21.28
N GLN A 178 19.06 3.76 21.86
CA GLN A 178 18.30 4.76 21.12
C GLN A 178 19.21 5.84 20.50
N ASP A 179 20.23 6.29 21.23
CA ASP A 179 21.22 7.23 20.71
C ASP A 179 22.04 6.64 19.55
N ILE A 180 22.41 5.35 19.63
CA ILE A 180 23.07 4.65 18.52
C ILE A 180 22.15 4.59 17.30
N HIS A 181 20.88 4.21 17.49
CA HIS A 181 19.92 4.12 16.40
C HIS A 181 19.66 5.49 15.75
N LYS A 182 19.54 6.54 16.56
CA LYS A 182 19.39 7.92 16.08
C LYS A 182 20.58 8.35 15.23
N LYS A 183 21.81 8.02 15.64
CA LYS A 183 23.03 8.30 14.85
C LYS A 183 23.04 7.55 13.52
N ASP A 184 22.67 6.27 13.51
CA ASP A 184 22.56 5.48 12.27
C ASP A 184 21.55 6.09 11.29
N LEU A 185 20.38 6.50 11.79
CA LEU A 185 19.37 7.19 10.98
C LEU A 185 19.88 8.52 10.43
N GLN A 186 20.59 9.31 11.23
CA GLN A 186 21.21 10.56 10.78
C GLN A 186 22.21 10.33 9.64
N THR A 187 23.09 9.33 9.77
CA THR A 187 24.06 8.98 8.72
C THR A 187 23.36 8.52 7.43
N ARG A 188 22.24 7.78 7.52
CA ARG A 188 21.47 7.39 6.33
C ARG A 188 20.82 8.58 5.64
N VAL A 189 20.29 9.54 6.40
CA VAL A 189 19.69 10.77 5.85
C VAL A 189 20.76 11.62 5.16
N GLU A 190 21.95 11.75 5.76
CA GLU A 190 23.08 12.45 5.14
C GLU A 190 23.49 11.77 3.82
N LYS A 191 23.61 10.44 3.80
CA LYS A 191 23.92 9.69 2.57
C LYS A 191 22.85 9.87 1.49
N MET A 192 21.57 9.83 1.85
CA MET A 192 20.49 10.07 0.88
C MET A 192 20.54 11.49 0.29
N ALA A 193 20.96 12.48 1.08
CA ALA A 193 21.14 13.84 0.57
C ALA A 193 22.32 13.93 -0.41
N GLU A 194 23.42 13.23 -0.14
CA GLU A 194 24.57 13.13 -1.06
C GLU A 194 24.19 12.42 -2.36
N ASP A 195 23.44 11.30 -2.28
CA ASP A 195 22.95 10.56 -3.44
C ASP A 195 21.99 11.41 -4.28
N HIS A 196 21.12 12.20 -3.64
CA HIS A 196 20.23 13.14 -4.32
C HIS A 196 20.99 14.25 -5.04
N GLU A 197 21.98 14.86 -4.39
CA GLU A 197 22.83 15.88 -5.02
C GLU A 197 23.63 15.30 -6.20
N MET A 198 24.09 14.05 -6.10
CA MET A 198 24.74 13.35 -7.20
C MET A 198 23.79 13.14 -8.38
N MET A 199 22.55 12.72 -8.12
CA MET A 199 21.52 12.55 -9.14
C MET A 199 21.15 13.88 -9.81
N GLU A 200 21.00 14.95 -9.05
CA GLU A 200 20.77 16.30 -9.61
C GLU A 200 21.91 16.73 -10.51
N ARG A 201 23.18 16.53 -10.11
CA ARG A 201 24.34 16.84 -10.97
C ARG A 201 24.36 16.00 -12.25
N GLN A 202 23.90 14.74 -12.20
CA GLN A 202 23.77 13.90 -13.39
C GLN A 202 22.69 14.41 -14.34
N LEU A 203 21.55 14.87 -13.80
CA LEU A 203 20.46 15.46 -14.58
C LEU A 203 20.81 16.84 -15.14
N GLU A 204 21.63 17.61 -14.42
CA GLU A 204 22.14 18.90 -14.90
C GLU A 204 23.25 18.78 -15.93
N GLY A 205 23.83 17.59 -16.09
CA GLY A 205 24.90 17.31 -17.04
C GLY A 205 24.52 17.71 -18.47
N ASP A 206 25.44 18.41 -19.14
CA ASP A 206 25.25 18.90 -20.51
C ASP A 206 24.92 17.78 -21.50
N GLU A 207 25.35 16.55 -21.22
CA GLU A 207 25.03 15.36 -22.00
C GLU A 207 23.53 15.02 -21.95
N PHE A 208 22.92 15.02 -20.76
CA PHE A 208 21.48 14.77 -20.61
C PHE A 208 20.67 15.90 -21.25
N LYS A 209 21.07 17.16 -21.04
CA LYS A 209 20.44 18.31 -21.70
C LYS A 209 20.56 18.23 -23.22
N SER A 210 21.70 17.77 -23.75
CA SER A 210 21.91 17.56 -25.18
C SER A 210 21.04 16.44 -25.74
N GLN A 211 20.88 15.32 -25.01
CA GLN A 211 19.99 14.23 -25.38
C GLN A 211 18.52 14.66 -25.40
N VAL A 212 18.08 15.41 -24.38
CA VAL A 212 16.71 15.96 -24.32
C VAL A 212 16.49 16.95 -25.48
N ALA A 213 17.45 17.83 -25.77
CA ALA A 213 17.34 18.74 -26.90
C ALA A 213 17.28 18.01 -28.25
N ALA A 214 18.08 16.95 -28.42
CA ALA A 214 18.06 16.12 -29.63
C ALA A 214 16.73 15.38 -29.80
N LEU A 215 16.16 14.86 -28.71
CA LEU A 215 14.83 14.24 -28.71
C LEU A 215 13.73 15.25 -29.03
N GLN A 216 13.79 16.45 -28.47
CA GLN A 216 12.87 17.53 -28.78
C GLN A 216 12.92 17.93 -30.25
N GLU A 217 14.10 17.95 -30.86
CA GLU A 217 14.23 18.25 -32.29
C GLU A 217 13.68 17.13 -33.17
N ARG A 218 13.97 15.86 -32.85
CA ARG A 218 13.35 14.71 -33.53
C ARG A 218 11.82 14.74 -33.42
N LEU A 219 11.29 15.14 -32.27
CA LEU A 219 9.85 15.28 -32.09
C LEU A 219 9.28 16.39 -32.98
N ARG A 220 9.97 17.54 -33.12
CA ARG A 220 9.56 18.59 -34.07
C ARG A 220 9.56 18.11 -35.51
N GLU A 221 10.59 17.39 -35.93
CA GLU A 221 10.69 16.81 -37.28
C GLU A 221 9.59 15.78 -37.55
N ALA A 222 9.23 14.97 -36.55
CA ALA A 222 8.12 14.03 -36.67
C ALA A 222 6.78 14.76 -36.81
N THR A 223 6.54 15.80 -36.03
CA THR A 223 5.30 16.59 -36.10
C THR A 223 5.13 17.25 -37.47
N THR A 224 6.18 17.85 -38.05
CA THR A 224 6.09 18.44 -39.39
C THR A 224 5.84 17.39 -40.47
N THR A 225 6.42 16.20 -40.33
CA THR A 225 6.18 15.07 -41.23
C THR A 225 4.72 14.60 -41.16
N ILE A 226 4.14 14.53 -39.97
CA ILE A 226 2.72 14.18 -39.77
C ILE A 226 1.80 15.22 -40.41
N GLU A 227 2.07 16.52 -40.22
CA GLU A 227 1.30 17.61 -40.85
C GLU A 227 1.35 17.51 -42.38
N ASP A 228 2.53 17.24 -42.97
CA ASP A 228 2.68 17.02 -44.41
C ASP A 228 1.89 15.80 -44.90
N HIS A 229 1.88 14.71 -44.15
CA HIS A 229 1.07 13.53 -44.48
C HIS A 229 -0.43 13.81 -44.40
N ARG A 230 -0.86 14.58 -43.40
CA ARG A 230 -2.26 15.01 -43.25
C ARG A 230 -2.72 15.87 -44.43
N LEU A 231 -1.91 16.85 -44.85
CA LEU A 231 -2.21 17.67 -46.04
C LEU A 231 -2.33 16.83 -47.32
N ARG A 232 -1.54 15.75 -47.46
CA ARG A 232 -1.66 14.81 -48.58
C ARG A 232 -2.89 13.93 -48.48
N ALA A 233 -3.26 13.49 -47.27
CA ALA A 233 -4.46 12.70 -47.04
C ALA A 233 -5.73 13.50 -47.37
N ASP A 234 -5.81 14.77 -46.95
CA ASP A 234 -6.93 15.67 -47.27
C ASP A 234 -7.07 15.88 -48.80
N ALA A 235 -5.94 16.03 -49.51
CA ALA A 235 -5.94 16.13 -50.97
C ALA A 235 -6.39 14.82 -51.67
N ALA A 236 -6.01 13.66 -51.11
CA ALA A 236 -6.43 12.36 -51.61
C ALA A 236 -7.91 12.09 -51.35
N GLU A 237 -8.44 12.49 -50.19
CA GLU A 237 -9.86 12.37 -49.85
C GLU A 237 -10.73 13.21 -50.78
N GLY A 238 -10.29 14.43 -51.13
CA GLY A 238 -10.93 15.23 -52.16
C GLY A 238 -11.03 14.52 -53.52
N SER A 239 -9.98 13.78 -53.91
CA SER A 239 -9.95 12.99 -55.14
C SER A 239 -10.88 11.76 -55.08
N LEU A 240 -11.01 11.15 -53.89
CA LEU A 240 -11.85 9.99 -53.64
C LEU A 240 -13.35 10.34 -53.65
N GLN A 241 -13.72 11.51 -53.11
CA GLN A 241 -15.08 12.05 -53.20
C GLN A 241 -15.49 12.37 -54.65
N GLU A 242 -14.55 12.84 -55.48
CA GLU A 242 -14.76 13.04 -56.92
C GLU A 242 -15.06 11.71 -57.63
N LEU A 243 -14.29 10.65 -57.32
CA LEU A 243 -14.50 9.29 -57.85
C LEU A 243 -15.80 8.65 -57.35
N GLN A 244 -16.16 8.83 -56.09
CA GLN A 244 -17.45 8.34 -55.56
C GLN A 244 -18.63 9.00 -56.25
N LYS A 245 -18.60 10.32 -56.48
CA LYS A 245 -19.63 11.01 -57.27
C LYS A 245 -19.73 10.47 -58.70
N GLN A 246 -18.61 10.08 -59.31
CA GLN A 246 -18.61 9.43 -60.63
C GLN A 246 -19.16 7.99 -60.58
N THR A 247 -18.95 7.27 -59.48
CA THR A 247 -19.38 5.87 -59.31
C THR A 247 -20.88 5.78 -58.97
N GLU A 248 -21.40 6.70 -58.15
CA GLU A 248 -22.83 6.81 -57.84
C GLU A 248 -23.67 7.18 -59.07
N GLN A 249 -23.09 7.91 -60.03
CA GLN A 249 -23.72 8.18 -61.32
C GLN A 249 -23.79 6.95 -62.24
N GLN A 250 -23.14 5.82 -61.91
CA GLN A 250 -22.98 4.69 -62.83
C GLN A 250 -23.59 3.33 -62.41
N GLY A 251 -24.17 3.14 -61.22
CA GLY A 251 -24.76 1.81 -60.97
C GLY A 251 -25.47 1.58 -59.65
N ALA A 252 -26.81 1.59 -59.70
CA ALA A 252 -27.66 0.94 -58.73
C ALA A 252 -28.08 -0.45 -59.25
N ALA A 253 -27.32 -1.49 -58.91
CA ALA A 253 -27.77 -2.88 -59.07
C ALA A 253 -27.09 -3.82 -58.05
N THR A 254 -27.88 -4.22 -57.05
CA THR A 254 -28.00 -5.57 -56.47
C THR A 254 -26.72 -6.36 -56.18
N THR A 255 -26.36 -6.57 -54.91
CA THR A 255 -25.92 -7.89 -54.42
C THR A 255 -26.16 -8.04 -52.90
N GLN A 256 -26.94 -9.04 -52.51
CA GLN A 256 -27.08 -9.50 -51.11
C GLN A 256 -25.89 -10.41 -50.78
N GLY A 257 -25.12 -10.07 -49.74
CA GLY A 257 -24.01 -10.88 -49.23
C GLY A 257 -24.45 -11.97 -48.22
N PRO A 258 -23.68 -13.06 -48.08
CA PRO A 258 -24.03 -14.21 -47.26
C PRO A 258 -23.93 -13.93 -45.76
N ARG A 259 -24.95 -14.37 -45.03
CA ARG A 259 -25.14 -14.22 -43.59
C ARG A 259 -24.21 -15.21 -42.85
N LEU A 260 -23.09 -14.71 -42.32
CA LEU A 260 -22.19 -15.45 -41.43
C LEU A 260 -22.94 -15.89 -40.16
N GLN A 261 -22.91 -17.19 -39.84
CA GLN A 261 -23.52 -17.76 -38.65
C GLN A 261 -22.71 -17.34 -37.41
N ARG A 262 -23.42 -16.92 -36.37
CA ARG A 262 -22.95 -16.05 -35.29
C ARG A 262 -22.28 -16.76 -34.10
N SER A 263 -21.73 -17.96 -34.25
CA SER A 263 -21.30 -18.78 -33.09
C SER A 263 -19.81 -19.10 -32.99
N ASP A 264 -18.93 -18.48 -33.79
CA ASP A 264 -17.48 -18.64 -33.66
C ASP A 264 -16.87 -17.76 -32.55
N VAL A 265 -17.65 -17.41 -31.52
CA VAL A 265 -17.13 -16.66 -30.37
C VAL A 265 -16.35 -17.65 -29.50
N GLY A 266 -15.02 -17.57 -29.55
CA GLY A 266 -14.14 -18.35 -28.67
C GLY A 266 -14.50 -18.11 -27.20
N GLY A 267 -14.69 -19.19 -26.45
CA GLY A 267 -14.89 -19.18 -25.00
C GLY A 267 -13.57 -19.45 -24.26
N LEU A 268 -13.49 -19.01 -23.01
CA LEU A 268 -12.38 -19.33 -22.12
C LEU A 268 -12.68 -20.62 -21.34
N TYR A 269 -11.73 -21.54 -21.27
CA TYR A 269 -11.87 -22.83 -20.60
C TYR A 269 -10.75 -23.01 -19.58
N TYR A 270 -11.09 -23.48 -18.39
CA TYR A 270 -10.12 -23.85 -17.37
C TYR A 270 -9.81 -25.33 -17.45
N VAL A 271 -8.52 -25.68 -17.52
CA VAL A 271 -8.03 -27.05 -17.64
C VAL A 271 -7.82 -27.63 -16.25
N ASP A 272 -8.73 -28.50 -15.79
CA ASP A 272 -8.62 -29.13 -14.48
C ASP A 272 -9.31 -30.48 -14.43
N ILE A 273 -8.85 -31.34 -13.53
CA ILE A 273 -9.44 -32.63 -13.27
C ILE A 273 -9.74 -32.76 -11.78
N ALA A 274 -10.98 -33.11 -11.45
CA ALA A 274 -11.44 -33.15 -10.05
C ALA A 274 -10.72 -34.22 -9.20
N ASP A 275 -10.07 -35.22 -9.83
CA ASP A 275 -9.36 -36.26 -9.10
C ASP A 275 -7.87 -35.89 -8.91
N PRO A 276 -7.43 -35.56 -7.69
CA PRO A 276 -6.05 -35.16 -7.41
C PRO A 276 -5.02 -36.26 -7.74
N LYS A 277 -5.42 -37.54 -7.72
CA LYS A 277 -4.50 -38.64 -8.09
C LYS A 277 -4.14 -38.61 -9.57
N GLN A 278 -5.06 -38.18 -10.43
CA GLN A 278 -4.80 -38.07 -11.87
C GLN A 278 -4.00 -36.80 -12.19
N ARG A 279 -4.26 -35.71 -11.46
CA ARG A 279 -3.48 -34.47 -11.56
C ARG A 279 -2.01 -34.68 -11.18
N ALA A 280 -1.71 -35.56 -10.21
CA ALA A 280 -0.34 -35.87 -9.81
C ALA A 280 0.43 -36.73 -10.84
N ASN A 281 -0.27 -37.55 -11.62
CA ASN A 281 0.37 -38.49 -12.56
C ASN A 281 0.58 -37.93 -13.96
N HIS A 282 -0.07 -36.82 -14.32
CA HIS A 282 0.01 -36.22 -15.64
C HIS A 282 0.21 -34.71 -15.51
N PRO A 283 1.07 -34.07 -16.32
CA PRO A 283 1.29 -32.62 -16.25
C PRO A 283 0.14 -31.78 -16.83
N GLY A 284 -0.74 -32.38 -17.65
CA GLY A 284 -1.85 -31.68 -18.29
C GLY A 284 -2.68 -32.56 -19.24
N VAL A 285 -3.49 -31.91 -20.08
CA VAL A 285 -4.27 -32.54 -21.16
C VAL A 285 -3.54 -32.32 -22.49
N ALA A 286 -3.08 -33.40 -23.12
CA ALA A 286 -2.42 -33.31 -24.43
C ALA A 286 -3.41 -32.79 -25.50
N TYR A 287 -2.94 -31.92 -26.39
CA TYR A 287 -3.68 -31.48 -27.57
C TYR A 287 -3.89 -32.65 -28.55
N ARG A 288 -4.87 -32.51 -29.45
CA ARG A 288 -5.14 -33.46 -30.55
C ARG A 288 -5.11 -32.74 -31.89
N LEU A 289 -4.61 -33.42 -32.92
CA LEU A 289 -4.60 -32.91 -34.29
C LEU A 289 -5.98 -33.04 -34.96
N SER A 290 -6.78 -33.99 -34.51
CA SER A 290 -8.18 -34.17 -34.92
C SER A 290 -9.09 -34.43 -33.72
N MET A 291 -10.40 -34.53 -33.92
CA MET A 291 -11.38 -34.86 -32.87
C MET A 291 -11.40 -36.37 -32.55
N ASP A 292 -10.24 -37.03 -32.58
CA ASP A 292 -10.00 -38.41 -32.18
C ASP A 292 -9.10 -38.42 -30.94
N LEU A 293 -9.42 -39.26 -29.94
CA LEU A 293 -8.67 -39.34 -28.69
C LEU A 293 -7.27 -39.92 -28.85
N GLU A 294 -7.04 -40.72 -29.90
CA GLU A 294 -5.75 -41.36 -30.18
C GLU A 294 -4.80 -40.46 -30.99
N ASP A 295 -5.31 -39.40 -31.63
CA ASP A 295 -4.52 -38.51 -32.50
C ASP A 295 -3.81 -37.40 -31.70
N LYS A 296 -2.85 -37.83 -30.84
CA LYS A 296 -2.15 -36.98 -29.87
C LYS A 296 -1.10 -36.08 -30.52
N HIS A 297 -1.10 -34.81 -30.11
CA HIS A 297 0.01 -33.89 -30.34
C HIS A 297 0.97 -33.92 -29.14
N ASP A 298 2.25 -33.58 -29.36
CA ASP A 298 3.28 -33.59 -28.30
C ASP A 298 3.06 -32.48 -27.26
N ASP A 299 2.34 -31.43 -27.63
CA ASP A 299 2.01 -30.30 -26.75
C ASP A 299 0.87 -30.65 -25.77
N LEU A 300 0.94 -30.06 -24.58
CA LEU A 300 -0.03 -30.26 -23.50
C LEU A 300 -0.52 -28.94 -22.92
N ALA A 301 -1.82 -28.88 -22.64
CA ALA A 301 -2.42 -27.83 -21.84
C ALA A 301 -2.26 -28.19 -20.36
N ALA A 302 -1.35 -27.50 -19.67
CA ALA A 302 -1.00 -27.81 -18.29
C ALA A 302 -2.21 -27.65 -17.35
N TRP A 303 -2.27 -28.45 -16.27
CA TRP A 303 -3.34 -28.29 -15.28
C TRP A 303 -3.33 -26.91 -14.64
N GLY A 304 -4.52 -26.35 -14.43
CA GLY A 304 -4.71 -25.03 -13.84
C GLY A 304 -4.49 -23.86 -14.81
N THR A 305 -4.30 -24.14 -16.10
CA THR A 305 -4.19 -23.10 -17.15
C THR A 305 -5.56 -22.76 -17.74
N LEU A 306 -5.65 -21.56 -18.31
CA LEU A 306 -6.81 -21.10 -19.09
C LEU A 306 -6.47 -21.23 -20.58
N VAL A 307 -7.40 -21.76 -21.36
CA VAL A 307 -7.28 -21.91 -22.81
C VAL A 307 -8.47 -21.28 -23.52
N THR A 308 -8.20 -20.50 -24.54
CA THR A 308 -9.23 -19.83 -25.34
C THR A 308 -9.53 -20.68 -26.57
N GLY A 309 -10.79 -21.05 -26.79
CA GLY A 309 -11.14 -21.90 -27.92
C GLY A 309 -12.62 -21.91 -28.28
N VAL A 310 -12.92 -22.38 -29.49
CA VAL A 310 -14.30 -22.47 -30.00
C VAL A 310 -14.88 -23.82 -29.63
N ASP A 311 -16.04 -23.80 -28.97
CA ASP A 311 -16.79 -25.02 -28.68
C ASP A 311 -17.31 -25.66 -29.97
N ARG A 312 -16.89 -26.88 -30.28
CA ARG A 312 -17.42 -27.61 -31.44
C ARG A 312 -18.71 -28.38 -31.12
N GLY A 313 -19.20 -28.33 -29.88
CA GLY A 313 -20.49 -28.88 -29.45
C GLY A 313 -20.56 -30.41 -29.33
N ASN A 314 -19.54 -31.12 -29.80
CA ASN A 314 -19.41 -32.58 -29.77
C ASN A 314 -18.50 -33.08 -28.64
N GLY A 315 -18.32 -32.28 -27.59
CA GLY A 315 -17.40 -32.60 -26.50
C GLY A 315 -15.95 -32.16 -26.74
N TRP A 316 -15.70 -31.30 -27.74
CA TRP A 316 -14.37 -30.79 -28.08
C TRP A 316 -14.33 -29.26 -28.10
N VAL A 317 -13.17 -28.71 -27.76
CA VAL A 317 -12.84 -27.29 -27.87
C VAL A 317 -11.69 -27.14 -28.86
N GLN A 318 -11.87 -26.34 -29.91
CA GLN A 318 -10.80 -26.04 -30.86
C GLN A 318 -9.99 -24.84 -30.38
N VAL A 319 -8.68 -25.04 -30.20
CA VAL A 319 -7.70 -24.04 -29.78
C VAL A 319 -6.70 -23.87 -30.92
N GLY A 320 -6.86 -22.81 -31.71
CA GLY A 320 -6.11 -22.63 -32.97
C GLY A 320 -6.39 -23.76 -33.97
N GLU A 321 -5.35 -24.47 -34.39
CA GLU A 321 -5.42 -25.63 -35.30
C GLU A 321 -5.58 -26.98 -34.58
N ARG A 322 -5.68 -26.98 -33.25
CA ARG A 322 -5.68 -28.17 -32.41
C ARG A 322 -6.98 -28.32 -31.63
N PHE A 323 -7.22 -29.50 -31.09
CA PHE A 323 -8.43 -29.84 -30.35
C PHE A 323 -8.11 -30.33 -28.95
N LEU A 324 -8.90 -29.90 -27.96
CA LEU A 324 -8.88 -30.43 -26.60
C LEU A 324 -10.22 -31.09 -26.28
N PRO A 325 -10.23 -32.32 -25.75
CA PRO A 325 -11.45 -32.98 -25.33
C PRO A 325 -11.98 -32.34 -24.05
N LYS A 326 -13.30 -32.13 -23.95
CA LYS A 326 -13.95 -31.68 -22.72
C LYS A 326 -13.96 -32.75 -21.63
N ALA A 327 -13.90 -34.03 -22.02
CA ALA A 327 -13.83 -35.16 -21.11
C ALA A 327 -12.90 -36.26 -21.63
N VAL A 328 -12.12 -36.86 -20.74
CA VAL A 328 -11.23 -38.01 -21.03
C VAL A 328 -11.62 -39.16 -20.09
N GLY A 329 -11.94 -40.33 -20.65
CA GLY A 329 -12.39 -41.48 -19.86
C GLY A 329 -13.68 -41.22 -19.07
N GLY A 330 -14.58 -40.39 -19.60
CA GLY A 330 -15.83 -40.00 -18.93
C GLY A 330 -15.68 -38.97 -17.81
N ARG A 331 -14.46 -38.46 -17.56
CA ARG A 331 -14.19 -37.41 -16.57
C ARG A 331 -14.00 -36.07 -17.28
N GLN A 332 -14.67 -35.04 -16.81
CA GLN A 332 -14.54 -33.69 -17.36
C GLN A 332 -13.15 -33.12 -17.06
N VAL A 333 -12.46 -32.62 -18.10
CA VAL A 333 -11.11 -32.03 -18.01
C VAL A 333 -11.06 -30.56 -18.43
N LEU A 334 -12.10 -30.07 -19.12
CA LEU A 334 -12.28 -28.66 -19.43
C LEU A 334 -13.58 -28.17 -18.80
N MET A 335 -13.46 -27.12 -17.99
CA MET A 335 -14.60 -26.42 -17.42
C MET A 335 -14.77 -25.10 -18.16
N PRO A 336 -15.91 -24.90 -18.87
CA PRO A 336 -16.18 -23.60 -19.48
C PRO A 336 -16.21 -22.55 -18.37
N GLN A 337 -15.36 -21.55 -18.48
CA GLN A 337 -15.48 -20.35 -17.66
C GLN A 337 -16.59 -19.54 -18.33
N SER A 338 -17.83 -19.78 -17.88
CA SER A 338 -18.93 -18.93 -18.30
C SER A 338 -18.54 -17.48 -18.01
N PRO A 339 -18.72 -16.53 -18.94
CA PRO A 339 -18.60 -15.10 -18.64
C PRO A 339 -19.68 -14.60 -17.66
N GLN A 340 -20.26 -15.49 -16.84
CA GLN A 340 -21.39 -15.26 -15.93
C GLN A 340 -20.96 -15.00 -14.47
N GLY A 341 -19.66 -14.90 -14.18
CA GLY A 341 -19.23 -14.04 -13.08
C GLY A 341 -19.15 -12.64 -13.67
N GLY A 342 -20.04 -11.73 -13.24
CA GLY A 342 -20.08 -10.34 -13.74
C GLY A 342 -18.66 -9.85 -13.97
N SER A 343 -18.38 -9.43 -15.20
CA SER A 343 -17.02 -9.30 -15.67
C SER A 343 -16.22 -8.49 -14.65
N PHE A 344 -14.93 -8.76 -14.53
CA PHE A 344 -14.04 -7.92 -13.72
C PHE A 344 -14.26 -6.43 -14.05
N GLU A 345 -14.62 -6.14 -15.31
CA GLU A 345 -15.07 -4.84 -15.82
C GLU A 345 -16.41 -4.35 -15.23
N GLU A 346 -17.41 -5.20 -15.02
CA GLU A 346 -18.67 -4.87 -14.34
C GLU A 346 -18.45 -4.65 -12.83
N GLN A 347 -17.54 -5.41 -12.20
CA GLN A 347 -17.12 -5.17 -10.83
C GLN A 347 -16.33 -3.85 -10.70
N LEU A 348 -15.40 -3.58 -11.64
CA LEU A 348 -14.69 -2.30 -11.70
C LEU A 348 -15.63 -1.14 -12.02
N ALA A 349 -16.60 -1.32 -12.91
CA ALA A 349 -17.61 -0.32 -13.23
C ALA A 349 -18.47 -0.01 -12.00
N GLY A 350 -18.82 -1.03 -11.21
CA GLY A 350 -19.47 -0.86 -9.91
C GLY A 350 -18.63 -0.05 -8.93
N VAL A 351 -17.32 -0.35 -8.82
CA VAL A 351 -16.39 0.41 -7.96
C VAL A 351 -16.21 1.85 -8.46
N ARG A 352 -16.05 2.07 -9.77
CA ARG A 352 -15.93 3.40 -10.39
C ARG A 352 -17.18 4.24 -10.18
N ALA A 353 -18.36 3.67 -10.41
CA ALA A 353 -19.63 4.35 -10.17
C ALA A 353 -19.82 4.69 -8.68
N ALA A 354 -19.42 3.78 -7.77
CA ALA A 354 -19.48 4.02 -6.34
C ALA A 354 -18.48 5.07 -5.85
N LEU A 355 -17.32 5.20 -6.50
CA LEU A 355 -16.31 6.23 -6.23
C LEU A 355 -16.78 7.59 -6.75
N GLN A 356 -17.30 7.63 -7.98
CA GLN A 356 -17.81 8.86 -8.59
C GLN A 356 -18.99 9.43 -7.79
N GLY A 357 -19.94 8.59 -7.37
CA GLY A 357 -21.02 9.03 -6.49
C GLY A 357 -20.58 9.39 -5.06
N ALA A 358 -19.36 9.03 -4.64
CA ALA A 358 -18.79 9.51 -3.37
C ALA A 358 -18.10 10.88 -3.55
N LEU A 359 -17.45 11.10 -4.69
CA LEU A 359 -16.85 12.40 -5.05
C LEU A 359 -17.94 13.47 -5.24
N GLU A 360 -19.03 13.17 -5.94
CA GLU A 360 -20.15 14.10 -6.11
C GLU A 360 -20.77 14.49 -4.75
N ARG A 361 -20.98 13.52 -3.85
CA ARG A 361 -21.47 13.79 -2.47
C ARG A 361 -20.50 14.64 -1.66
N ARG A 362 -19.19 14.48 -1.87
CA ARG A 362 -18.17 15.31 -1.23
C ARG A 362 -18.22 16.74 -1.75
N GLU A 363 -18.30 16.93 -3.08
CA GLU A 363 -18.43 18.27 -3.67
C GLU A 363 -19.68 19.00 -3.18
N GLU A 364 -20.82 18.31 -3.12
CA GLU A 364 -22.06 18.86 -2.55
C GLU A 364 -21.93 19.23 -1.07
N ALA A 365 -21.21 18.42 -0.27
CA ALA A 365 -20.96 18.71 1.14
C ALA A 365 -20.01 19.91 1.33
N GLU A 366 -18.95 20.00 0.50
CA GLU A 366 -18.05 21.15 0.49
C GLU A 366 -18.78 22.44 0.07
N GLU A 367 -19.67 22.39 -0.91
CA GLU A 367 -20.48 23.53 -1.33
C GLU A 367 -21.45 23.97 -0.22
N ARG A 368 -22.12 23.01 0.44
CA ARG A 368 -22.96 23.29 1.62
C ARG A 368 -22.17 23.93 2.75
N HIS A 369 -20.95 23.45 3.03
CA HIS A 369 -20.08 24.04 4.04
C HIS A 369 -19.68 25.48 3.68
N ARG A 370 -19.27 25.74 2.42
CA ARG A 370 -18.94 27.10 1.95
C ARG A 370 -20.12 28.06 2.05
N LEU A 371 -21.34 27.59 1.76
CA LEU A 371 -22.55 28.41 1.88
C LEU A 371 -22.85 28.75 3.33
N ALA A 372 -22.70 27.79 4.25
CA ALA A 372 -22.90 27.99 5.69
C ALA A 372 -21.87 28.99 6.26
N GLU A 373 -20.60 28.89 5.86
CA GLU A 373 -19.56 29.86 6.27
C GLU A 373 -19.86 31.27 5.79
N ARG A 374 -20.33 31.43 4.54
CA ARG A 374 -20.75 32.74 4.01
C ARG A 374 -21.91 33.32 4.83
N GLN A 375 -22.91 32.51 5.19
CA GLN A 375 -24.03 32.96 6.03
C GLN A 375 -23.56 33.42 7.42
N VAL A 376 -22.64 32.69 8.04
CA VAL A 376 -22.03 33.09 9.33
C VAL A 376 -21.29 34.42 9.18
N GLN A 377 -20.52 34.59 8.10
CA GLN A 377 -19.78 35.82 7.85
C GLN A 377 -20.71 37.02 7.63
N ASP A 378 -21.75 36.87 6.80
CA ASP A 378 -22.74 37.91 6.54
C ASP A 378 -23.48 38.32 7.83
N LEU A 379 -23.81 37.35 8.69
CA LEU A 379 -24.43 37.61 10.00
C LEU A 379 -23.47 38.33 10.95
N LYS A 380 -22.19 37.96 11.00
CA LYS A 380 -21.16 38.67 11.79
C LYS A 380 -21.01 40.12 11.36
N GLU A 381 -21.03 40.38 10.06
CA GLU A 381 -21.03 41.75 9.53
C GLU A 381 -22.32 42.51 9.87
N ALA A 382 -23.49 41.87 9.78
CA ALA A 382 -24.76 42.48 10.14
C ALA A 382 -24.85 42.83 11.63
N VAL A 383 -24.35 41.95 12.50
CA VAL A 383 -24.20 42.18 13.95
C VAL A 383 -23.27 43.38 14.21
N SER A 384 -22.16 43.47 13.48
CA SER A 384 -21.21 44.58 13.61
C SER A 384 -21.81 45.94 13.19
N ARG A 385 -22.71 45.95 12.19
CA ARG A 385 -23.33 47.17 11.66
C ARG A 385 -24.49 47.71 12.51
N THR A 386 -25.24 46.85 13.20
CA THR A 386 -26.55 47.22 13.78
C THR A 386 -26.48 47.97 15.10
N GLY A 387 -25.38 47.91 15.85
CA GLY A 387 -25.27 48.61 17.14
C GLY A 387 -26.28 48.12 18.19
N LEU A 388 -26.08 48.50 19.46
CA LEU A 388 -26.73 47.92 20.65
C LEU A 388 -28.26 48.19 20.81
N ALA A 389 -28.96 48.69 19.79
CA ALA A 389 -30.37 49.10 19.91
C ALA A 389 -31.34 48.06 19.31
N GLY A 390 -31.97 47.26 20.17
CA GLY A 390 -33.25 46.56 19.91
C GLY A 390 -33.22 45.27 19.07
N GLY A 391 -32.39 45.20 18.02
CA GLY A 391 -32.36 44.03 17.10
C GLY A 391 -31.28 42.98 17.42
N HIS A 392 -30.42 43.24 18.41
CA HIS A 392 -29.20 42.45 18.64
C HIS A 392 -29.49 40.99 19.05
N GLN A 393 -30.57 40.75 19.79
CA GLN A 393 -30.88 39.42 20.31
C GLN A 393 -31.40 38.45 19.23
N GLU A 394 -32.10 38.95 18.21
CA GLU A 394 -32.54 38.12 17.08
C GLU A 394 -31.37 37.77 16.15
N LEU A 395 -30.45 38.72 15.93
CA LEU A 395 -29.24 38.48 15.15
C LEU A 395 -28.27 37.51 15.84
N LEU A 396 -28.14 37.56 17.18
CA LEU A 396 -27.36 36.57 17.93
C LEU A 396 -27.94 35.16 17.81
N LYS A 397 -29.27 35.01 17.91
CA LYS A 397 -29.93 33.71 17.70
C LYS A 397 -29.76 33.19 16.28
N ALA A 398 -29.81 34.06 15.27
CA ALA A 398 -29.56 33.68 13.89
C ALA A 398 -28.10 33.26 13.68
N LEU A 399 -27.15 33.94 14.34
CA LEU A 399 -25.73 33.59 14.30
C LEU A 399 -25.47 32.23 14.96
N GLU A 400 -26.03 31.98 16.14
CA GLU A 400 -25.92 30.67 16.82
C GLU A 400 -26.50 29.53 15.96
N ALA A 401 -27.63 29.77 15.28
CA ALA A 401 -28.22 28.78 14.37
C ALA A 401 -27.36 28.54 13.13
N ALA A 402 -26.74 29.59 12.57
CA ALA A 402 -25.84 29.47 11.42
C ALA A 402 -24.52 28.77 11.79
N GLU A 403 -23.96 29.06 12.97
CA GLU A 403 -22.76 28.39 13.49
C GLU A 403 -23.05 26.89 13.75
N ALA A 404 -24.21 26.54 14.33
CA ALA A 404 -24.63 25.15 14.48
C ALA A 404 -24.83 24.44 13.13
N SER A 405 -25.37 25.14 12.12
CA SER A 405 -25.50 24.60 10.76
C SER A 405 -24.15 24.38 10.10
N THR A 406 -23.16 25.25 10.36
CA THR A 406 -21.80 25.12 9.84
C THR A 406 -21.11 23.92 10.48
N GLU A 407 -21.25 23.75 11.80
CA GLU A 407 -20.70 22.59 12.52
C GLU A 407 -21.29 21.27 12.02
N GLY A 408 -22.60 21.25 11.70
CA GLY A 408 -23.25 20.10 11.07
C GLY A 408 -22.67 19.75 9.69
N ALA A 409 -22.47 20.76 8.83
CA ALA A 409 -21.88 20.56 7.50
C ALA A 409 -20.41 20.10 7.59
N SER A 410 -19.63 20.64 8.54
CA SER A 410 -18.25 20.21 8.77
C SER A 410 -18.18 18.76 9.25
N ARG A 411 -19.10 18.31 10.13
CA ARG A 411 -19.16 16.89 10.55
C ARG A 411 -19.50 15.96 9.39
N GLU A 412 -20.47 16.31 8.55
CA GLU A 412 -20.82 15.53 7.36
C GLU A 412 -19.63 15.40 6.39
N LEU A 413 -18.87 16.49 6.20
CA LEU A 413 -17.67 16.48 5.37
C LEU A 413 -16.58 15.56 5.93
N VAL A 414 -16.36 15.59 7.26
CA VAL A 414 -15.39 14.71 7.93
C VAL A 414 -15.79 13.25 7.78
N GLU A 415 -17.06 12.89 7.98
CA GLU A 415 -17.56 11.52 7.80
C GLU A 415 -17.37 11.03 6.36
N LEU A 416 -17.62 11.88 5.36
CA LEU A 416 -17.41 11.54 3.95
C LEU A 416 -15.93 11.36 3.61
N LEU A 417 -15.04 12.19 4.18
CA LEU A 417 -13.60 12.05 4.00
C LEU A 417 -13.07 10.76 4.65
N GLU A 418 -13.53 10.44 5.85
CA GLU A 418 -13.20 9.18 6.52
C GLU A 418 -13.68 7.97 5.72
N ALA A 419 -14.92 8.00 5.21
CA ALA A 419 -15.45 6.93 4.37
C ALA A 419 -14.69 6.78 3.03
N ALA A 420 -14.25 7.89 2.43
CA ALA A 420 -13.43 7.87 1.21
C ALA A 420 -12.03 7.29 1.48
N GLU A 421 -11.42 7.65 2.62
CA GLU A 421 -10.11 7.13 3.02
C GLU A 421 -10.14 5.63 3.31
N VAL A 422 -11.19 5.14 3.99
CA VAL A 422 -11.40 3.70 4.20
C VAL A 422 -11.47 2.95 2.87
N ARG A 423 -12.23 3.46 1.89
CA ARG A 423 -12.30 2.87 0.55
C ARG A 423 -10.98 2.94 -0.21
N ARG A 424 -10.21 4.03 -0.06
CA ARG A 424 -8.87 4.13 -0.67
C ARG A 424 -7.94 3.05 -0.13
N LEU A 425 -7.95 2.83 1.19
CA LEU A 425 -7.16 1.79 1.84
C LEU A 425 -7.58 0.38 1.40
N GLU A 426 -8.87 0.11 1.19
CA GLU A 426 -9.35 -1.17 0.63
C GLU A 426 -8.82 -1.42 -0.80
N ILE A 427 -8.74 -0.35 -1.62
CA ILE A 427 -8.17 -0.41 -2.97
C ILE A 427 -6.65 -0.64 -2.90
N GLU A 428 -5.94 0.07 -2.02
CA GLU A 428 -4.50 -0.10 -1.80
C GLU A 428 -4.16 -1.51 -1.30
N ASP A 429 -4.98 -2.09 -0.42
CA ASP A 429 -4.81 -3.46 0.08
C ASP A 429 -5.01 -4.49 -1.05
N HIS A 430 -6.02 -4.27 -1.91
CA HIS A 430 -6.19 -5.08 -3.13
C HIS A 430 -5.02 -4.93 -4.11
N ALA A 431 -4.49 -3.72 -4.28
CA ALA A 431 -3.32 -3.46 -5.13
C ALA A 431 -2.06 -4.14 -4.57
N GLY A 432 -1.83 -4.04 -3.25
CA GLY A 432 -0.73 -4.70 -2.56
C GLY A 432 -0.79 -6.23 -2.67
N MET A 433 -1.98 -6.83 -2.55
CA MET A 433 -2.15 -8.26 -2.82
C MET A 433 -1.81 -8.66 -4.26
N LEU A 434 -2.03 -7.77 -5.24
CA LEU A 434 -1.66 -8.01 -6.63
C LEU A 434 -0.16 -7.83 -6.85
N GLU A 435 0.45 -6.82 -6.23
CA GLU A 435 1.90 -6.60 -6.26
C GLU A 435 2.67 -7.73 -5.59
N GLU A 436 2.26 -8.20 -4.40
CA GLU A 436 2.89 -9.35 -3.74
C GLU A 436 2.79 -10.61 -4.61
N ARG A 437 1.67 -10.77 -5.32
CA ARG A 437 1.46 -11.88 -6.24
C ARG A 437 2.33 -11.76 -7.50
N LEU A 438 2.65 -10.54 -7.93
CA LEU A 438 3.63 -10.22 -8.97
C LEU A 438 5.07 -10.44 -8.48
N GLU A 439 5.42 -9.99 -7.29
CA GLU A 439 6.76 -10.10 -6.70
C GLU A 439 7.13 -11.56 -6.42
N ARG A 440 6.16 -12.39 -5.99
CA ARG A 440 6.32 -13.86 -5.90
C ARG A 440 6.56 -14.52 -7.25
N LEU A 441 6.12 -13.91 -8.36
CA LEU A 441 6.44 -14.36 -9.72
C LEU A 441 7.81 -13.84 -10.20
N GLU A 442 8.36 -12.80 -9.56
CA GLU A 442 9.65 -12.18 -9.91
C GLU A 442 10.84 -12.68 -9.07
N LEU A 443 10.65 -12.99 -7.78
CA LEU A 443 11.67 -13.53 -6.87
C LEU A 443 12.19 -14.92 -7.27
N GLY A 444 11.53 -15.58 -8.23
CA GLY A 444 12.08 -16.77 -8.91
C GLY A 444 13.28 -16.48 -9.84
N LYS A 445 13.71 -15.23 -10.03
CA LYS A 445 14.67 -14.83 -11.08
C LYS A 445 16.08 -14.42 -10.64
N SER A 446 16.44 -14.36 -9.36
CA SER A 446 17.74 -13.79 -8.95
C SER A 446 18.65 -14.73 -8.14
N ALA A 447 19.63 -15.31 -8.83
CA ALA A 447 20.90 -15.78 -8.23
C ALA A 447 22.09 -15.19 -9.03
N PRO A 448 23.22 -14.85 -8.39
CA PRO A 448 24.20 -13.93 -8.94
C PRO A 448 25.19 -14.63 -9.90
N VAL A 449 25.38 -14.03 -11.08
CA VAL A 449 26.37 -14.43 -12.09
C VAL A 449 27.68 -13.68 -11.83
N GLY A 450 28.75 -14.41 -11.53
CA GLY A 450 30.13 -13.94 -11.54
C GLY A 450 30.81 -14.26 -12.88
N GLN A 451 31.44 -13.25 -13.49
CA GLN A 451 32.34 -13.34 -14.65
C GLN A 451 33.78 -13.66 -14.22
N PRO A 452 34.74 -14.12 -15.09
CA PRO A 452 34.86 -13.75 -16.53
C PRO A 452 35.33 -14.84 -17.52
N ALA A 453 35.04 -14.64 -18.81
CA ALA A 453 35.94 -14.86 -19.96
C ALA A 453 35.25 -14.49 -21.29
N GLU A 454 35.69 -13.40 -21.90
CA GLU A 454 35.42 -13.06 -23.30
C GLU A 454 36.27 -13.93 -24.22
N GLN A 455 35.63 -14.59 -25.19
CA GLN A 455 36.02 -14.68 -26.61
C GLN A 455 35.14 -15.76 -27.28
N GLU A 456 34.70 -15.49 -28.51
CA GLU A 456 33.87 -16.34 -29.38
C GLU A 456 32.34 -16.29 -29.17
N ARG A 457 31.69 -15.28 -29.76
CA ARG A 457 30.31 -15.36 -30.32
C ARG A 457 29.96 -14.05 -31.02
N SER A 458 30.27 -13.94 -32.31
CA SER A 458 29.97 -12.77 -33.14
C SER A 458 29.19 -13.11 -34.42
N ALA A 459 28.44 -14.22 -34.46
CA ALA A 459 27.78 -14.68 -35.69
C ALA A 459 26.25 -14.86 -35.61
N ASP A 460 25.61 -14.85 -34.43
CA ASP A 460 24.17 -15.14 -34.30
C ASP A 460 23.26 -13.93 -34.01
N LEU A 461 23.80 -12.70 -34.00
CA LEU A 461 23.03 -11.48 -33.66
C LEU A 461 22.19 -10.87 -34.81
N SER A 462 22.12 -11.51 -35.98
CA SER A 462 21.38 -10.94 -37.13
C SER A 462 19.89 -11.29 -37.18
N ALA A 463 19.42 -12.29 -36.42
CA ALA A 463 18.00 -12.67 -36.37
C ALA A 463 17.19 -11.75 -35.44
N ASP A 464 17.77 -11.33 -34.32
CA ASP A 464 17.15 -10.41 -33.35
C ASP A 464 16.90 -9.00 -33.93
N SER A 465 17.60 -8.63 -35.01
CA SER A 465 17.45 -7.32 -35.68
C SER A 465 16.14 -7.17 -36.45
N ALA A 466 15.62 -8.25 -37.03
CA ALA A 466 14.41 -8.20 -37.86
C ALA A 466 13.13 -8.15 -36.99
N GLU A 467 13.10 -8.90 -35.89
CA GLU A 467 11.97 -8.91 -34.95
C GLU A 467 11.87 -7.58 -34.17
N ASN A 468 13.00 -6.92 -33.90
CA ASN A 468 13.00 -5.62 -33.25
C ASN A 468 12.48 -4.50 -34.18
N GLU A 469 12.68 -4.62 -35.50
CA GLU A 469 12.11 -3.68 -36.49
C GLU A 469 10.58 -3.75 -36.56
N ASP A 470 9.98 -4.94 -36.46
CA ASP A 470 8.52 -5.10 -36.47
C ASP A 470 7.89 -4.57 -35.18
N LEU A 471 8.56 -4.73 -34.03
CA LEU A 471 8.13 -4.14 -32.76
C LEU A 471 8.19 -2.59 -32.81
N HIS A 472 9.28 -2.03 -33.35
CA HIS A 472 9.40 -0.59 -33.54
C HIS A 472 8.36 -0.03 -34.53
N ARG A 473 8.00 -0.79 -35.58
CA ARG A 473 6.92 -0.41 -36.51
C ARG A 473 5.55 -0.40 -35.82
N ALA A 474 5.26 -1.40 -35.00
CA ALA A 474 3.99 -1.47 -34.24
C ALA A 474 3.85 -0.32 -33.23
N VAL A 475 4.94 0.04 -32.54
CA VAL A 475 4.96 1.19 -31.61
C VAL A 475 4.75 2.50 -32.37
N ALA A 476 5.41 2.69 -33.51
CA ALA A 476 5.23 3.87 -34.36
C ALA A 476 3.79 3.99 -34.90
N GLU A 477 3.16 2.87 -35.27
CA GLU A 477 1.75 2.86 -35.69
C GLU A 477 0.79 3.19 -34.55
N ALA A 478 1.06 2.73 -33.32
CA ALA A 478 0.26 3.06 -32.15
C ALA A 478 0.39 4.56 -31.77
N GLU A 479 1.60 5.11 -31.83
CA GLU A 479 1.84 6.54 -31.59
C GLU A 479 1.17 7.42 -32.66
N ALA A 480 1.25 7.03 -33.93
CA ALA A 480 0.56 7.74 -35.01
C ALA A 480 -0.97 7.74 -34.83
N ARG A 481 -1.55 6.63 -34.35
CA ARG A 481 -2.98 6.54 -34.02
C ARG A 481 -3.36 7.43 -32.82
N ARG A 482 -2.48 7.55 -31.82
CA ARG A 482 -2.72 8.44 -30.67
C ARG A 482 -2.78 9.90 -31.11
N VAL A 483 -1.85 10.33 -31.97
CA VAL A 483 -1.85 11.70 -32.53
C VAL A 483 -3.13 11.99 -33.31
N GLN A 484 -3.64 11.03 -34.10
CA GLN A 484 -4.92 11.19 -34.81
C GLN A 484 -6.13 11.31 -33.87
N LEU A 485 -6.09 10.67 -32.69
CA LEU A 485 -7.13 10.80 -31.68
C LEU A 485 -7.06 12.17 -30.97
N GLU A 486 -5.85 12.66 -30.67
CA GLU A 486 -5.63 13.99 -30.10
C GLU A 486 -6.11 15.10 -31.06
N GLU A 487 -5.85 14.97 -32.37
CA GLU A 487 -6.37 15.92 -33.39
C GLU A 487 -7.91 15.91 -33.45
N ARG A 488 -8.54 14.73 -33.36
CA ARG A 488 -10.00 14.59 -33.33
C ARG A 488 -10.61 15.17 -32.06
N ALA A 489 -9.94 15.05 -30.92
CA ALA A 489 -10.35 15.69 -29.68
C ALA A 489 -10.30 17.23 -29.79
N GLY A 490 -9.28 17.78 -30.44
CA GLY A 490 -9.20 19.22 -30.73
C GLY A 490 -10.34 19.72 -31.63
N VAL A 491 -10.75 18.93 -32.63
CA VAL A 491 -11.93 19.24 -33.47
C VAL A 491 -13.22 19.23 -32.64
N LEU A 492 -13.36 18.33 -31.68
CA LEU A 492 -14.51 18.30 -30.76
C LEU A 492 -14.54 19.53 -29.84
N GLU A 493 -13.40 19.94 -29.28
CA GLU A 493 -13.31 21.18 -28.49
C GLU A 493 -13.68 22.42 -29.31
N GLU A 494 -13.21 22.52 -30.56
CA GLU A 494 -13.56 23.65 -31.44
C GLU A 494 -15.06 23.68 -31.75
N LEU A 495 -15.68 22.51 -31.97
CA LEU A 495 -17.12 22.41 -32.20
C LEU A 495 -17.94 22.80 -30.98
N VAL A 496 -17.49 22.43 -29.77
CA VAL A 496 -18.10 22.87 -28.50
C VAL A 496 -17.98 24.39 -28.33
N LEU A 497 -16.82 24.97 -28.59
CA LEU A 497 -16.62 26.43 -28.53
C LEU A 497 -17.46 27.19 -29.57
N ARG A 498 -17.70 26.61 -30.75
CA ARG A 498 -18.61 27.20 -31.77
C ARG A 498 -20.07 27.16 -31.32
N LEU A 499 -20.48 26.13 -30.58
CA LEU A 499 -21.82 26.04 -29.96
C LEU A 499 -22.02 27.11 -28.88
N GLU A 500 -21.02 27.34 -28.03
CA GLU A 500 -21.07 28.37 -26.98
C GLU A 500 -21.17 29.79 -27.56
N ARG A 501 -20.65 30.01 -28.78
CA ARG A 501 -20.71 31.30 -29.48
C ARG A 501 -22.03 31.57 -30.22
N GLY A 502 -23.04 30.71 -30.06
CA GLY A 502 -24.41 31.00 -30.51
C GLY A 502 -24.67 30.87 -32.01
N ALA A 503 -23.86 30.08 -32.72
CA ALA A 503 -24.17 29.70 -34.09
C ALA A 503 -25.48 28.88 -34.13
N GLN A 504 -26.40 29.21 -35.06
CA GLN A 504 -27.58 28.39 -35.35
C GLN A 504 -27.13 27.07 -35.97
N VAL A 505 -26.73 26.12 -35.13
CA VAL A 505 -26.42 24.76 -35.54
C VAL A 505 -27.49 23.85 -34.95
N ASP A 506 -27.98 22.91 -35.75
CA ASP A 506 -28.97 21.93 -35.31
C ASP A 506 -28.38 21.09 -34.18
N LYS A 507 -28.72 21.46 -32.95
CA LYS A 507 -28.18 20.88 -31.71
C LYS A 507 -28.37 19.36 -31.69
N ALA A 508 -29.47 18.85 -32.26
CA ALA A 508 -29.74 17.42 -32.30
C ALA A 508 -28.79 16.67 -33.23
N ALA A 509 -28.50 17.20 -34.41
CA ALA A 509 -27.56 16.61 -35.35
C ALA A 509 -26.13 16.61 -34.79
N LEU A 510 -25.75 17.66 -34.06
CA LEU A 510 -24.41 17.78 -33.48
C LEU A 510 -24.21 16.87 -32.27
N THR A 511 -25.22 16.76 -31.38
CA THR A 511 -25.20 15.79 -30.28
C THR A 511 -25.13 14.35 -30.79
N ALA A 512 -25.84 14.01 -31.86
CA ALA A 512 -25.75 12.69 -32.48
C ALA A 512 -24.34 12.41 -33.04
N ARG A 513 -23.71 13.43 -33.66
CA ARG A 513 -22.35 13.28 -34.21
C ARG A 513 -21.28 13.17 -33.12
N ILE A 514 -21.41 13.90 -32.02
CA ILE A 514 -20.53 13.78 -30.86
C ILE A 514 -20.62 12.36 -30.28
N ALA A 515 -21.84 11.85 -30.04
CA ALA A 515 -22.04 10.50 -29.52
C ALA A 515 -21.49 9.40 -30.45
N GLU A 516 -21.59 9.59 -31.77
CA GLU A 516 -21.00 8.67 -32.75
C GLU A 516 -19.46 8.67 -32.70
N LEU A 517 -18.84 9.85 -32.56
CA LEU A 517 -17.39 9.99 -32.44
C LEU A 517 -16.86 9.44 -31.12
N GLU A 518 -17.56 9.68 -30.00
CA GLU A 518 -17.23 9.09 -28.69
C GLU A 518 -17.29 7.56 -28.75
N ALA A 519 -18.33 6.98 -29.38
CA ALA A 519 -18.44 5.54 -29.57
C ALA A 519 -17.39 4.97 -30.55
N GLU A 520 -16.87 5.78 -31.48
CA GLU A 520 -15.75 5.38 -32.35
C GLU A 520 -14.42 5.41 -31.60
N CYS A 521 -14.16 6.43 -30.77
CA CYS A 521 -12.97 6.52 -29.92
C CYS A 521 -12.90 5.36 -28.93
N LEU A 522 -14.00 5.07 -28.22
CA LEU A 522 -14.07 3.93 -27.28
C LEU A 522 -13.78 2.59 -27.95
N ARG A 523 -14.23 2.39 -29.20
CA ARG A 523 -13.93 1.16 -29.95
C ARG A 523 -12.45 1.05 -30.32
N LYS A 524 -11.82 2.16 -30.70
CA LYS A 524 -10.39 2.19 -31.06
C LYS A 524 -9.49 2.04 -29.84
N ASP A 525 -9.84 2.64 -28.71
CA ASP A 525 -9.12 2.46 -27.44
C ASP A 525 -9.17 0.98 -27.01
N ALA A 526 -10.34 0.34 -27.12
CA ALA A 526 -10.49 -1.09 -26.85
C ALA A 526 -9.72 -2.00 -27.83
N ASP A 527 -9.48 -1.57 -29.07
CA ASP A 527 -8.62 -2.28 -30.03
C ASP A 527 -7.13 -2.11 -29.69
N VAL A 528 -6.72 -0.90 -29.24
CA VAL A 528 -5.34 -0.62 -28.80
C VAL A 528 -4.99 -1.42 -27.55
N GLU A 529 -5.86 -1.45 -26.54
CA GLU A 529 -5.66 -2.24 -25.33
C GLU A 529 -5.58 -3.75 -25.63
N ARG A 530 -6.42 -4.25 -26.54
CA ARG A 530 -6.33 -5.65 -27.03
C ARG A 530 -4.98 -5.92 -27.68
N HIS A 531 -4.45 -4.98 -28.45
CA HIS A 531 -3.17 -5.16 -29.11
C HIS A 531 -1.99 -5.13 -28.13
N LEU A 532 -2.02 -4.24 -27.13
CA LEU A 532 -1.04 -4.18 -26.05
C LEU A 532 -1.03 -5.45 -25.21
N THR A 533 -2.21 -5.96 -24.85
CA THR A 533 -2.34 -7.22 -24.09
C THR A 533 -1.74 -8.39 -24.87
N CYS A 534 -1.98 -8.47 -26.18
CA CYS A 534 -1.39 -9.49 -27.06
C CYS A 534 0.15 -9.40 -27.09
N LEU A 535 0.71 -8.19 -27.20
CA LEU A 535 2.16 -7.96 -27.16
C LEU A 535 2.78 -8.33 -25.81
N GLU A 536 2.07 -8.10 -24.69
CA GLU A 536 2.54 -8.51 -23.37
C GLU A 536 2.55 -10.03 -23.20
N GLU A 537 1.55 -10.74 -23.72
CA GLU A 537 1.50 -12.20 -23.73
C GLU A 537 2.61 -12.81 -24.61
N GLU A 538 2.89 -12.20 -25.76
CA GLU A 538 3.99 -12.61 -26.64
C GLU A 538 5.35 -12.42 -25.94
N LYS A 539 5.59 -11.25 -25.32
CA LYS A 539 6.79 -11.01 -24.51
C LYS A 539 6.92 -11.98 -23.34
N ARG A 540 5.81 -12.34 -22.71
CA ARG A 540 5.78 -13.33 -21.61
C ARG A 540 6.18 -14.71 -22.12
N THR A 541 5.70 -15.10 -23.29
CA THR A 541 6.04 -16.37 -23.94
C THR A 541 7.52 -16.44 -24.32
N GLN A 542 8.05 -15.38 -24.95
CA GLN A 542 9.46 -15.27 -25.29
C GLN A 542 10.36 -15.34 -24.05
N ARG A 543 9.98 -14.64 -22.96
CA ARG A 543 10.69 -14.74 -21.67
C ARG A 543 10.66 -16.16 -21.10
N GLY A 544 9.53 -16.86 -21.20
CA GLY A 544 9.42 -18.25 -20.77
C GLY A 544 10.35 -19.19 -21.54
N GLN A 545 10.46 -19.02 -22.85
CA GLN A 545 11.40 -19.78 -23.69
C GLN A 545 12.86 -19.49 -23.33
N LEU A 546 13.20 -18.23 -23.05
CA LEU A 546 14.55 -17.84 -22.65
C LEU A 546 14.96 -18.45 -21.30
N VAL A 547 14.04 -18.45 -20.34
CA VAL A 547 14.25 -19.07 -19.01
C VAL A 547 14.43 -20.58 -19.15
N ALA A 548 13.57 -21.26 -19.91
CA ALA A 548 13.70 -22.70 -20.15
C ALA A 548 15.03 -23.08 -20.80
N SER A 549 15.50 -22.27 -21.76
CA SER A 549 16.82 -22.43 -22.39
C SER A 549 17.97 -22.26 -21.38
N HIS A 550 17.89 -21.23 -20.52
CA HIS A 550 18.89 -21.00 -19.48
C HIS A 550 18.94 -22.12 -18.43
N GLU A 551 17.79 -22.61 -17.97
CA GLU A 551 17.69 -23.75 -17.04
C GLU A 551 18.32 -25.01 -17.64
N ALA A 552 18.08 -25.28 -18.92
CA ALA A 552 18.70 -26.41 -19.61
C ALA A 552 20.24 -26.30 -19.64
N VAL A 553 20.78 -25.10 -19.87
CA VAL A 553 22.24 -24.85 -19.84
C VAL A 553 22.81 -25.01 -18.42
N CYS A 554 22.11 -24.51 -17.39
CA CYS A 554 22.51 -24.67 -16.00
C CYS A 554 22.55 -26.16 -15.58
N ALA A 555 21.49 -26.91 -15.89
CA ALA A 555 21.41 -28.33 -15.58
C ALA A 555 22.55 -29.12 -16.24
N GLU A 556 22.94 -28.75 -17.47
CA GLU A 556 24.08 -29.37 -18.15
C GLU A 556 25.42 -29.04 -17.49
N LYS A 557 25.63 -27.79 -17.06
CA LYS A 557 26.84 -27.41 -16.32
C LYS A 557 26.94 -28.10 -14.95
N GLU A 558 25.82 -28.28 -14.25
CA GLU A 558 25.80 -29.03 -12.98
C GLU A 558 26.20 -30.48 -13.18
N ARG A 559 25.74 -31.14 -14.25
CA ARG A 559 26.18 -32.49 -14.61
C ARG A 559 27.68 -32.54 -14.86
N GLN A 560 28.23 -31.58 -15.60
CA GLN A 560 29.67 -31.50 -15.86
C GLN A 560 30.50 -31.31 -14.58
N ILE A 561 30.04 -30.45 -13.66
CA ILE A 561 30.69 -30.26 -12.35
C ILE A 561 30.66 -31.55 -11.55
N HIS A 562 29.53 -32.26 -11.52
CA HIS A 562 29.39 -33.50 -10.79
C HIS A 562 30.28 -34.62 -11.36
N GLU A 563 30.40 -34.67 -12.68
CA GLU A 563 31.30 -35.60 -13.37
C GLU A 563 32.77 -35.31 -13.04
N LEU A 564 33.19 -34.04 -13.08
CA LEU A 564 34.56 -33.63 -12.70
C LEU A 564 34.86 -33.92 -11.22
N ALA A 565 33.91 -33.67 -10.31
CA ALA A 565 34.06 -33.99 -8.89
C ALA A 565 34.22 -35.51 -8.67
N THR A 566 33.46 -36.32 -9.42
CA THR A 566 33.56 -37.78 -9.39
C THR A 566 34.93 -38.25 -9.89
N GLN A 567 35.43 -37.67 -10.98
CA GLN A 567 36.77 -37.96 -11.51
C GLN A 567 37.87 -37.60 -10.50
N LEU A 568 37.75 -36.45 -9.82
CA LEU A 568 38.72 -36.02 -8.80
C LEU A 568 38.74 -36.97 -7.60
N ALA A 569 37.57 -37.40 -7.13
CA ALA A 569 37.45 -38.36 -6.03
C ALA A 569 38.07 -39.73 -6.39
N GLN A 570 37.88 -40.20 -7.64
CA GLN A 570 38.53 -41.41 -8.13
C GLN A 570 40.06 -41.26 -8.20
N GLN A 571 40.55 -40.08 -8.60
CA GLN A 571 41.99 -39.81 -8.64
C GLN A 571 42.62 -39.81 -7.23
N GLN A 572 41.95 -39.24 -6.23
CA GLN A 572 42.42 -39.25 -4.84
C GLN A 572 42.48 -40.67 -4.25
N GLN A 573 41.60 -41.58 -4.65
CA GLN A 573 41.67 -42.97 -4.20
C GLN A 573 42.86 -43.74 -4.81
N GLN A 574 43.42 -43.28 -5.92
CA GLN A 574 44.53 -43.95 -6.61
C GLN A 574 45.92 -43.45 -6.17
N GLN A 575 46.01 -42.37 -5.39
CA GLN A 575 47.26 -41.88 -4.81
C GLN A 575 47.17 -41.90 -3.28
N PRO A 576 47.67 -42.95 -2.60
CA PRO A 576 47.85 -42.89 -1.17
C PRO A 576 48.82 -41.74 -0.85
N LEU A 577 48.37 -40.78 -0.05
CA LEU A 577 49.20 -39.70 0.47
C LEU A 577 50.34 -40.34 1.28
N ASP A 578 51.57 -40.06 0.86
CA ASP A 578 52.78 -40.40 1.61
C ASP A 578 52.72 -39.65 2.96
N GLU A 579 52.87 -40.38 4.07
CA GLU A 579 52.59 -39.91 5.45
C GLU A 579 53.54 -38.81 5.97
N ASP A 580 54.45 -38.27 5.15
CA ASP A 580 55.46 -37.29 5.52
C ASP A 580 55.12 -35.82 5.15
N TRP A 581 53.83 -35.52 4.95
CA TRP A 581 53.27 -34.15 4.84
C TRP A 581 52.26 -33.88 5.96
#